data_AF-A0A8X6PUD7-F1
#
_entry.id   AF-A0A8X6PUD7-F1
#
_cell.length_a   1.000
_cell.length_b   1.000
_cell.length_c   1.000
_cell.angle_alpha   90.00
_cell.angle_beta   90.00
_cell.angle_gamma   90.00
#
_symmetry.space_group_name_H-M   'P 1'
#
loop_
_entity.id
_entity.type
_entity.pdbx_description
1 polymer ?
#
loop_
_entity_poly.entity_id
_entity_poly.type
_entity_poly.pdbx_seq_one_letter_code
_entity_poly.pdbx_strand_id
1 'polypeptide(L)'
;MATTKINKREIKRKVISLETKINILDRLRNKERVIDVAKIYSMNEATIRTIRKNEDSIRKSVASGLQTSMSTTSCVRNVAMERMEKALMIWLEQRNGYEPKQRLME
;
A
#
# COMPACT_ATOMS: atom_id res chain seq x y z
N MET A 1 -8.78 -23.96 -37.20
CA MET A 1 -8.44 -22.69 -36.53
C MET A 1 -7.39 -22.97 -35.47
N ALA A 2 -6.14 -22.53 -35.67
CA ALA A 2 -5.06 -22.79 -34.73
C ALA A 2 -5.21 -21.89 -33.50
N THR A 3 -5.36 -22.49 -32.32
CA THR A 3 -5.36 -21.78 -31.04
C THR A 3 -3.91 -21.53 -30.62
N THR A 4 -3.40 -20.34 -30.91
CA THR A 4 -2.08 -19.90 -30.45
C THR A 4 -2.05 -19.85 -28.92
N LYS A 5 -1.34 -20.82 -28.31
CA LYS A 5 -0.99 -20.81 -26.88
C LYS A 5 -0.17 -19.56 -26.58
N ILE A 6 -0.76 -18.59 -25.91
CA ILE A 6 -0.08 -17.39 -25.42
C ILE A 6 0.92 -17.84 -24.35
N ASN A 7 2.21 -17.75 -24.68
CA ASN A 7 3.30 -18.09 -23.79
C ASN A 7 3.37 -17.05 -22.65
N LYS A 8 2.77 -17.39 -21.50
CA LYS A 8 2.65 -16.51 -20.33
C LYS A 8 4.02 -16.40 -19.65
N ARG A 9 4.84 -15.45 -20.11
CA ARG A 9 6.07 -15.06 -19.39
C ARG A 9 5.67 -14.64 -17.97
N GLU A 10 6.28 -15.24 -16.96
CA GLU A 10 6.04 -14.86 -15.56
C GLU A 10 6.58 -13.44 -15.31
N ILE A 11 5.74 -12.43 -15.52
CA ILE A 11 6.07 -11.05 -15.22
C ILE A 11 6.10 -10.90 -13.70
N LYS A 12 7.30 -10.83 -13.13
CA LYS A 12 7.49 -10.49 -11.71
C LYS A 12 6.91 -9.10 -11.46
N ARG A 13 5.91 -9.02 -10.58
CA ARG A 13 5.27 -7.74 -10.24
C ARG A 13 6.21 -6.92 -9.36
N LYS A 14 6.49 -5.68 -9.77
CA LYS A 14 7.17 -4.70 -8.91
C LYS A 14 6.22 -4.29 -7.80
N VAL A 15 6.67 -4.47 -6.56
CA VAL A 15 5.95 -4.09 -5.36
C VAL A 15 6.10 -2.57 -5.17
N ILE A 16 5.01 -1.85 -4.90
CA ILE A 16 4.96 -0.39 -4.75
C ILE A 16 4.31 -0.05 -3.42
N SER A 17 4.98 0.73 -2.58
CA SER A 17 4.47 1.15 -1.25
C SER A 17 3.24 2.07 -1.37
N LEU A 18 2.40 2.08 -0.34
CA LEU A 18 1.25 2.98 -0.27
C LEU A 18 1.69 4.46 -0.30
N GLU A 19 2.77 4.80 0.40
CA GLU A 19 3.36 6.14 0.40
C GLU A 19 3.72 6.62 -1.02
N THR A 20 4.39 5.78 -1.80
CA THR A 20 4.76 6.13 -3.19
C THR A 20 3.52 6.36 -4.05
N LYS A 21 2.46 5.55 -3.86
CA LYS A 21 1.20 5.70 -4.59
C LYS A 21 0.52 7.04 -4.25
N ILE A 22 0.56 7.49 -3.00
CA ILE A 22 0.00 8.80 -2.60
C ILE A 22 0.77 9.94 -3.24
N ASN A 23 2.11 9.90 -3.18
CA ASN A 23 2.93 10.96 -3.79
C ASN A 23 2.67 11.07 -5.31
N ILE A 24 2.50 9.93 -5.99
CA ILE A 24 2.06 9.88 -7.39
C ILE A 24 0.69 10.55 -7.57
N LEU A 25 -0.29 10.26 -6.71
CA LEU A 25 -1.62 10.85 -6.79
C LEU A 25 -1.61 12.37 -6.54
N ASP A 26 -0.83 12.83 -5.57
CA ASP A 26 -0.74 14.26 -5.25
C ASP A 26 -0.06 15.05 -6.38
N ARG A 27 0.95 14.47 -7.03
CA ARG A 27 1.55 15.05 -8.26
C ARG A 27 0.57 15.11 -9.43
N LEU A 28 -0.23 14.06 -9.63
CA LEU A 28 -1.28 14.07 -10.65
C LEU A 28 -2.36 15.11 -10.34
N ARG A 29 -2.67 15.35 -9.06
CA ARG A 29 -3.59 16.41 -8.63
C ARG A 29 -3.03 17.81 -8.93
N ASN A 30 -1.71 17.98 -8.87
CA ASN A 30 -1.01 19.20 -9.27
C ASN A 30 -0.92 19.42 -10.80
N LYS A 31 -1.68 18.64 -11.59
CA LYS A 31 -1.73 18.68 -13.07
C LYS A 31 -0.42 18.29 -13.77
N GLU A 32 0.49 17.58 -13.09
CA GLU A 32 1.64 16.96 -13.76
C GLU A 32 1.18 15.93 -14.79
N ARG A 33 1.86 15.84 -15.94
CA ARG A 33 1.50 14.88 -16.99
C ARG A 33 1.86 13.47 -16.52
N VAL A 34 1.02 12.50 -16.87
CA VAL A 34 1.24 11.06 -16.56
C VAL A 34 2.61 10.57 -17.04
N ILE A 35 3.06 11.05 -18.20
CA ILE A 35 4.36 10.69 -18.79
C ILE A 35 5.52 11.16 -17.91
N ASP A 36 5.44 12.40 -17.41
CA ASP A 36 6.51 13.00 -16.61
C ASP A 36 6.59 12.30 -15.24
N VAL A 37 5.44 12.05 -14.61
CA VAL A 37 5.36 11.27 -13.38
C VAL A 37 5.90 9.84 -13.59
N ALA A 38 5.53 9.18 -14.69
CA ALA A 38 6.04 7.84 -15.01
C ALA A 38 7.58 7.81 -15.12
N LYS A 39 8.18 8.83 -15.74
CA LYS A 39 9.64 8.98 -15.84
C LYS A 39 10.29 9.18 -14.48
N ILE A 40 9.77 10.09 -13.65
CA ILE A 40 10.30 10.39 -12.31
C ILE A 40 10.37 9.12 -11.46
N TYR A 41 9.32 8.29 -11.50
CA TYR A 41 9.23 7.07 -10.70
C TYR A 41 9.78 5.81 -11.39
N SER A 42 10.33 5.92 -12.61
CA SER A 42 10.74 4.78 -13.44
C SER A 42 9.66 3.68 -13.51
N MET A 43 8.42 4.08 -13.82
CA MET A 43 7.25 3.21 -13.90
C MET A 43 6.62 3.25 -15.28
N ASN A 44 5.85 2.21 -15.61
CA ASN A 44 5.05 2.21 -16.84
C ASN A 44 3.84 3.17 -16.69
N GLU A 45 3.50 3.90 -17.74
CA GLU A 45 2.34 4.80 -17.74
C GLU A 45 1.03 4.07 -17.42
N ALA A 46 0.89 2.83 -17.89
CA ALA A 46 -0.27 1.99 -17.57
C ALA A 46 -0.42 1.74 -16.06
N THR A 47 0.70 1.60 -15.34
CA THR A 47 0.72 1.49 -13.88
C THR A 47 0.25 2.79 -13.24
N ILE A 48 0.74 3.96 -13.69
CA ILE A 48 0.31 5.27 -13.19
C ILE A 48 -1.20 5.49 -13.41
N ARG A 49 -1.72 5.11 -14.59
CA ARG A 49 -3.15 5.17 -14.89
C ARG A 49 -3.97 4.27 -13.97
N THR A 50 -3.47 3.08 -13.65
CA THR A 50 -4.12 2.14 -12.72
C THR A 50 -4.12 2.69 -11.30
N ILE A 51 -3.02 3.31 -10.86
CA ILE A 51 -2.93 4.00 -9.56
C ILE A 51 -3.98 5.11 -9.49
N ARG A 52 -4.07 5.95 -10.52
CA ARG A 52 -5.07 7.03 -10.60
C ARG A 52 -6.50 6.49 -10.54
N LYS A 53 -6.79 5.39 -11.25
CA LYS A 53 -8.13 4.75 -11.21
C LYS A 53 -8.51 4.27 -9.82
N ASN A 54 -7.54 3.83 -9.02
CA ASN A 54 -7.75 3.27 -7.69
C ASN A 54 -7.55 4.30 -6.56
N GLU A 55 -7.54 5.59 -6.87
CA GLU A 55 -7.27 6.68 -5.93
C GLU A 55 -8.09 6.59 -4.64
N ASP A 56 -9.41 6.44 -4.76
CA ASP A 56 -10.30 6.39 -3.59
C ASP A 56 -9.98 5.22 -2.66
N SER A 57 -9.69 4.05 -3.23
CA SER A 57 -9.32 2.87 -2.45
C SER A 57 -7.98 3.07 -1.74
N ILE A 58 -7.00 3.66 -2.44
CA ILE A 58 -5.68 3.97 -1.87
C ILE A 58 -5.83 4.97 -0.72
N ARG A 59 -6.56 6.07 -0.92
CA ARG A 59 -6.79 7.09 0.13
C ARG A 59 -7.55 6.53 1.34
N LYS A 60 -8.57 5.68 1.13
CA LYS A 60 -9.27 4.98 2.23
C LYS A 60 -8.33 4.09 3.04
N SER A 61 -7.45 3.37 2.35
CA SER A 61 -6.48 2.46 2.99
C SER A 61 -5.43 3.22 3.81
N VAL A 62 -5.10 4.44 3.38
CA VAL A 62 -4.22 5.34 4.10
C VAL A 62 -4.90 5.88 5.35
N ALA A 63 -6.18 6.24 5.25
CA ALA A 63 -6.95 6.69 6.40
C ALA A 63 -7.16 5.59 7.46
N SER A 64 -7.23 4.32 7.03
CA SER A 64 -7.36 3.17 7.95
C SER A 64 -6.03 2.68 8.52
N GLY A 65 -4.93 2.81 7.77
CA GLY A 65 -3.60 2.35 8.16
C GLY A 65 -2.90 3.31 9.13
N LEU A 66 -2.33 2.78 10.22
CA LEU A 66 -1.46 3.54 11.11
C LEU A 66 -0.19 3.96 10.34
N GLN A 67 0.22 5.22 10.48
CA GLN A 67 1.32 5.89 9.74
C GLN A 67 2.62 5.07 9.69
N THR A 68 2.94 4.32 10.75
CA THR A 68 4.11 3.43 10.87
C THR A 68 4.09 2.23 9.92
N SER A 69 2.93 1.79 9.45
CA SER A 69 2.81 0.65 8.53
C SER A 69 2.85 1.06 7.05
N MET A 70 2.69 2.35 6.73
CA MET A 70 2.54 2.81 5.34
C MET A 70 3.83 2.70 4.52
N SER A 71 4.99 2.87 5.14
CA SER A 71 6.29 2.79 4.47
C SER A 71 6.66 1.37 4.04
N THR A 72 6.19 0.35 4.77
CA THR A 72 6.50 -1.07 4.50
C THR A 72 5.39 -1.81 3.77
N THR A 73 4.15 -1.31 3.83
CA THR A 73 3.00 -2.03 3.29
C THR A 73 2.74 -1.64 1.84
N SER A 74 2.75 -2.64 0.95
CA SER A 74 2.57 -2.48 -0.49
C SER A 74 1.16 -2.81 -0.99
N CYS A 75 0.35 -3.48 -0.17
CA CYS A 75 -1.04 -3.81 -0.45
C CYS A 75 -2.00 -3.10 0.53
N VAL A 76 -3.24 -2.93 0.10
CA VAL A 76 -4.34 -2.59 1.00
C VAL A 76 -4.56 -3.81 1.88
N ARG A 77 -4.24 -3.73 3.18
CA ARG A 77 -4.63 -4.79 4.11
C ARG A 77 -6.15 -4.84 4.17
N ASN A 78 -6.70 -6.05 4.20
CA ASN A 78 -8.13 -6.23 4.35
C ASN A 78 -8.55 -5.68 5.72
N VAL A 79 -9.53 -4.78 5.75
CA VAL A 79 -10.03 -4.15 6.99
C VAL A 79 -10.46 -5.20 8.03
N ALA A 80 -11.02 -6.33 7.60
CA ALA A 80 -11.39 -7.43 8.50
C ALA A 80 -10.15 -8.08 9.13
N MET A 81 -9.06 -8.24 8.38
CA MET A 81 -7.80 -8.75 8.93
C MET A 81 -7.16 -7.77 9.91
N GLU A 82 -7.14 -6.47 9.61
CA GLU A 82 -6.60 -5.47 10.56
C GLU A 82 -7.40 -5.45 11.87
N ARG A 83 -8.73 -5.57 11.80
CA ARG A 83 -9.58 -5.66 13.00
C ARG A 83 -9.29 -6.92 13.81
N MET A 84 -9.08 -8.05 13.13
CA MET A 84 -8.71 -9.32 13.76
C MET A 84 -7.33 -9.24 14.44
N GLU A 85 -6.32 -8.68 13.77
CA GLU A 85 -4.97 -8.48 14.32
C GLU A 85 -5.00 -7.60 15.58
N LYS A 86 -5.77 -6.50 15.55
CA LYS A 86 -5.96 -5.62 16.72
C LYS A 86 -6.66 -6.35 17.88
N ALA A 87 -7.73 -7.08 17.60
CA ALA A 87 -8.43 -7.85 18.63
C ALA A 87 -7.52 -8.91 19.26
N LEU A 88 -6.68 -9.56 18.44
CA LEU A 88 -5.70 -10.53 18.91
C LEU A 88 -4.60 -9.89 19.76
N MET A 89 -4.10 -8.72 19.38
CA MET A 89 -3.12 -7.95 20.16
C MET A 89 -3.66 -7.61 21.55
N ILE A 90 -4.87 -7.04 21.62
CA ILE A 90 -5.54 -6.71 22.89
C ILE A 90 -5.72 -7.97 23.75
N TRP A 91 -6.12 -9.09 23.13
CA TRP A 91 -6.29 -10.35 23.84
C TRP A 91 -4.96 -10.89 24.41
N LEU A 92 -3.87 -10.80 23.65
CA LEU A 92 -2.54 -11.19 24.11
C LEU A 92 -2.03 -10.28 25.24
N GLU A 93 -2.24 -8.97 25.14
CA GLU A 93 -1.89 -8.01 26.19
C GLU A 93 -2.62 -8.32 27.50
N GLN A 94 -3.92 -8.62 27.42
CA GLN A 94 -4.75 -9.02 28.56
C GLN A 94 -4.29 -10.36 29.16
N ARG A 95 -3.89 -11.33 28.31
CA ARG A 95 -3.48 -12.67 28.75
C ARG A 95 -2.07 -12.70 29.34
N ASN A 96 -1.17 -11.86 28.84
CA ASN A 96 0.24 -11.88 29.23
C ASN A 96 0.57 -10.95 30.41
N GLY A 97 -0.40 -10.24 30.99
CA GLY A 97 -0.19 -9.41 32.18
C GLY A 97 0.94 -8.39 31.97
N TYR A 98 0.91 -7.67 30.85
CA TYR A 98 2.00 -6.81 30.42
C TYR A 98 2.12 -5.57 31.33
N GLU A 99 2.96 -5.65 32.36
CA GLU A 99 3.44 -4.49 33.10
C GLU A 99 4.23 -3.59 32.15
N PRO A 100 3.78 -2.36 31.87
CA PRO A 100 4.51 -1.46 30.99
C PRO A 100 5.83 -1.12 31.67
N LYS A 101 6.95 -1.65 31.15
CA LYS A 101 8.27 -1.11 31.48
C LYS A 101 8.24 0.35 31.07
N GLN A 102 8.11 1.22 32.07
CA GLN A 102 8.12 2.66 31.93
C GLN A 102 9.27 3.02 31.01
N ARG A 103 8.92 3.73 29.94
CA ARG A 103 9.85 4.42 29.05
C ARG A 103 10.65 5.37 29.93
N LEU A 104 11.82 4.92 30.41
CA LEU A 104 12.88 5.79 30.91
C LEU A 104 13.26 6.71 29.75
N MET A 105 12.66 7.90 29.74
CA MET A 105 13.29 9.07 29.15
C MET A 105 14.27 9.58 30.19
N GLU A 106 15.54 9.21 30.03
CA GLU A 106 16.68 10.08 30.32
C GLU A 106 17.49 10.20 29.04
#